data_AF-A0AA48GR90-F1
#
_entry.id   AF-A0AA48GR90-F1
#
_cell.length_a   1.000
_cell.length_b   1.000
_cell.length_c   1.000
_cell.angle_alpha   90.00
_cell.angle_beta   90.00
_cell.angle_gamma   90.00
#
_symmetry.space_group_name_H-M   'P 1'
#
loop_
_entity.id
_entity.type
_entity.pdbx_description
1 polymer ?
#
loop_
_entity_poly.entity_id
_entity_poly.type
_entity_poly.pdbx_seq_one_letter_code
_entity_poly.pdbx_strand_id
1 'polypeptide(L)'
;MTLVEAYERIHFPMDLPDPIEAIKFVMEQRGLSPKDLVPAIGRMNRVYEVLNRTRPLTLAMIRNLHETFGIPAESLIKQTA
;
A
#
# COMPACT_ATOMS: atom_id res chain seq x y z
N MET A 1 20.20 5.54 20.36
CA MET A 1 19.65 6.10 19.10
C MET A 1 20.60 5.73 17.98
N THR A 2 20.17 4.82 17.11
CA THR A 2 20.98 4.26 16.02
C THR A 2 20.69 4.98 14.71
N LEU A 3 21.75 5.25 13.95
CA LEU A 3 21.86 5.98 12.67
C LEU A 3 21.12 5.34 11.48
N VAL A 4 20.08 4.54 11.71
CA VAL A 4 19.37 3.74 10.69
C VAL A 4 17.88 4.09 10.61
N GLU A 5 17.45 5.20 11.22
CA GLU A 5 16.28 5.95 10.73
C GLU A 5 16.65 6.73 9.45
N ALA A 6 17.41 6.07 8.58
CA ALA A 6 17.84 6.57 7.30
C ALA A 6 16.58 6.83 6.48
N TYR A 7 16.21 8.10 6.40
CA TYR A 7 16.15 8.76 5.11
C TYR A 7 15.26 8.10 4.04
N GLU A 8 14.16 7.46 4.42
CA GLU A 8 13.07 7.12 3.51
C GLU A 8 11.79 7.79 3.97
N ARG A 9 11.88 9.11 4.12
CA ARG A 9 10.73 9.97 3.92
C ARG A 9 10.46 9.97 2.42
N ILE A 10 9.95 8.85 1.90
CA ILE A 10 9.17 8.86 0.67
C ILE A 10 8.16 9.96 0.93
N HIS A 11 8.27 11.06 0.20
CA HIS A 11 7.33 12.16 0.27
C HIS A 11 6.02 11.66 -0.33
N PHE A 12 5.32 10.82 0.43
CA PHE A 12 3.93 10.55 0.17
C PHE A 12 3.24 11.89 0.34
N PRO A 13 2.54 12.40 -0.69
CA PRO A 13 1.64 13.50 -0.45
C PRO A 13 0.69 13.05 0.67
N MET A 14 0.77 13.71 1.83
CA MET A 14 0.01 13.36 3.05
C MET A 14 -1.52 13.44 2.84
N ASP A 15 -1.92 13.84 1.64
CA ASP A 15 -3.28 14.04 1.16
C ASP A 15 -3.75 12.97 0.17
N LEU A 16 -3.11 11.79 0.05
CA LEU A 16 -3.75 10.70 -0.69
C LEU A 16 -5.02 10.29 0.09
N PRO A 17 -6.23 10.60 -0.42
CA PRO A 17 -7.46 10.35 0.32
C PRO A 17 -7.86 8.87 0.27
N ASP A 18 -7.23 8.10 -0.62
CA ASP A 18 -7.62 6.75 -0.98
C ASP A 18 -6.43 5.76 -0.84
N PRO A 19 -6.58 4.69 -0.03
CA PRO A 19 -5.61 3.62 0.15
C PRO A 19 -5.20 2.96 -1.15
N ILE A 20 -6.11 2.86 -2.12
CA ILE A 20 -5.84 2.24 -3.40
C ILE A 20 -4.92 3.10 -4.24
N GLU A 21 -5.06 4.42 -4.17
CA GLU A 21 -4.16 5.34 -4.88
C GLU A 21 -2.77 5.34 -4.23
N ALA A 22 -2.66 5.18 -2.90
CA ALA A 22 -1.38 4.97 -2.23
C ALA A 22 -0.66 3.68 -2.72
N ILE A 23 -1.41 2.58 -2.86
CA ILE A 23 -0.85 1.33 -3.40
C ILE A 23 -0.39 1.53 -4.84
N LYS A 24 -1.22 2.11 -5.71
CA LYS A 24 -0.88 2.35 -7.12
C LYS A 24 0.30 3.29 -7.29
N PHE A 25 0.40 4.33 -6.47
CA PHE A 25 1.54 5.24 -6.47
C PHE A 25 2.85 4.49 -6.18
N VAL A 26 2.87 3.62 -5.17
CA VAL A 26 4.06 2.79 -4.91
C VAL A 26 4.33 1.81 -6.03
N MET A 27 3.28 1.23 -6.64
CA MET A 27 3.45 0.37 -7.81
C MET A 27 4.12 1.12 -8.96
N GLU A 28 3.66 2.33 -9.28
CA GLU A 28 4.23 3.16 -10.34
C GLU A 28 5.68 3.55 -10.03
N GLN A 29 5.94 4.08 -8.83
CA GLN A 29 7.29 4.52 -8.41
C GLN A 29 8.32 3.40 -8.43
N ARG A 30 7.90 2.16 -8.14
CA ARG A 30 8.79 1.01 -8.03
C ARG A 30 8.67 0.03 -9.21
N GLY A 31 7.87 0.36 -10.23
CA GLY A 31 7.63 -0.52 -11.38
C GLY A 31 7.00 -1.88 -11.03
N LEU A 32 6.20 -1.94 -9.96
CA LEU A 32 5.56 -3.18 -9.50
C LEU A 32 4.34 -3.50 -10.36
N SER A 33 4.19 -4.78 -10.69
CA SER A 33 2.98 -5.32 -11.29
C SER A 33 1.98 -5.75 -10.20
N PRO A 34 0.69 -5.95 -10.53
CA PRO A 34 -0.27 -6.51 -9.58
C PRO A 34 0.14 -7.89 -9.04
N LYS A 35 0.93 -8.66 -9.80
CA LYS A 35 1.45 -9.97 -9.35
C LYS A 35 2.37 -9.82 -8.14
N ASP A 36 3.10 -8.71 -8.05
CA ASP A 36 4.04 -8.45 -6.97
C ASP A 36 3.33 -8.13 -5.65
N LEU A 37 2.05 -7.74 -5.68
CA LEU A 37 1.25 -7.51 -4.47
C LEU A 37 0.69 -8.80 -3.84
N VAL A 38 0.79 -9.94 -4.52
CA VAL A 38 0.27 -11.23 -4.05
C VAL A 38 0.75 -11.61 -2.64
N PRO A 39 2.04 -11.42 -2.26
CA PRO A 39 2.50 -11.74 -0.91
C PRO A 39 1.79 -10.95 0.18
N ALA A 40 1.36 -9.71 -0.09
CA ALA A 40 0.69 -8.88 0.92
C ALA A 40 -0.83 -9.02 0.92
N ILE A 41 -1.45 -9.15 -0.25
CA ILE A 41 -2.92 -9.13 -0.41
C ILE A 41 -3.50 -10.56 -0.51
N GLY A 42 -2.73 -11.50 -1.02
CA GLY A 42 -3.15 -12.88 -1.30
C GLY A 42 -3.31 -13.15 -2.79
N ARG A 43 -4.25 -14.03 -3.15
CA ARG A 43 -4.44 -14.51 -4.54
C ARG A 43 -4.64 -13.37 -5.55
N MET A 44 -4.24 -13.60 -6.81
CA MET A 44 -4.28 -12.60 -7.88
C MET A 44 -5.67 -11.97 -8.11
N ASN A 45 -6.74 -12.77 -8.04
CA ASN A 45 -8.11 -12.25 -8.16
C ASN A 45 -8.43 -11.21 -7.07
N ARG A 46 -7.96 -11.47 -5.84
CA ARG A 46 -8.13 -10.58 -4.71
C ARG A 46 -7.33 -9.29 -4.86
N VAL A 47 -6.14 -9.36 -5.44
CA VAL A 47 -5.36 -8.16 -5.78
C VAL A 47 -6.17 -7.25 -6.70
N TYR A 48 -6.73 -7.80 -7.79
CA TYR A 48 -7.57 -7.01 -8.70
C TYR A 48 -8.84 -6.49 -8.02
N GLU A 49 -9.50 -7.29 -7.18
CA GLU A 49 -10.67 -6.83 -6.41
C GLU A 49 -10.33 -5.61 -5.54
N VAL A 50 -9.18 -5.63 -4.87
CA VAL A 50 -8.70 -4.49 -4.06
C VAL A 50 -8.34 -3.29 -4.95
N LEU A 51 -7.54 -3.48 -5.99
CA LEU A 51 -7.14 -2.40 -6.90
C LEU A 51 -8.32 -1.74 -7.63
N ASN A 52 -9.41 -2.50 -7.85
CA ASN A 52 -10.65 -2.03 -8.45
C ASN A 52 -11.68 -1.54 -7.42
N ARG A 53 -11.33 -1.49 -6.13
CA ARG A 53 -12.22 -1.05 -5.03
C ARG A 53 -13.49 -1.91 -4.86
N THR A 54 -13.52 -3.12 -5.43
CA THR A 54 -14.64 -4.05 -5.24
C THR A 54 -14.49 -4.87 -3.96
N ARG A 55 -13.31 -4.82 -3.32
CA ARG A 55 -13.05 -5.38 -1.99
C ARG A 55 -12.29 -4.36 -1.11
N PRO A 56 -12.74 -4.12 0.13
CA PRO A 56 -12.01 -3.28 1.07
C PRO A 56 -10.74 -3.98 1.57
N LEU A 57 -9.74 -3.18 1.95
CA LEU A 57 -8.55 -3.68 2.63
C LEU A 57 -8.91 -4.22 4.02
N THR A 58 -8.31 -5.34 4.38
CA THR A 58 -8.38 -5.89 5.75
C THR A 58 -7.18 -5.41 6.56
N LEU A 59 -7.28 -5.42 7.89
CA LEU A 59 -6.16 -5.06 8.77
C LEU A 59 -4.90 -5.90 8.50
N ALA A 60 -5.07 -7.19 8.18
CA ALA A 60 -3.96 -8.07 7.82
C ALA A 60 -3.27 -7.59 6.51
N MET A 61 -4.05 -7.22 5.49
CA MET A 61 -3.49 -6.66 4.25
C MET A 61 -2.76 -5.35 4.50
N ILE A 62 -3.34 -4.46 5.33
CA ILE A 62 -2.73 -3.17 5.66
C ILE A 62 -1.35 -3.38 6.30
N ARG A 63 -1.26 -4.28 7.29
CA ARG A 63 0.01 -4.64 7.94
C ARG A 63 1.01 -5.21 6.94
N ASN A 64 0.58 -6.18 6.12
CA ASN A 64 1.47 -6.79 5.14
C ASN A 64 1.95 -5.78 4.08
N LEU A 65 1.08 -4.88 3.63
CA LEU A 65 1.43 -3.84 2.66
C LEU A 65 2.44 -2.85 3.25
N HIS A 66 2.26 -2.49 4.52
CA HIS A 66 3.21 -1.68 5.26
C HIS A 66 4.57 -2.37 5.40
N GLU A 67 4.59 -3.62 5.87
CA GLU A 67 5.83 -4.36 6.11
C GLU A 67 6.57 -4.73 4.82
N THR A 68 5.84 -5.11 3.77
CA THR A 68 6.45 -5.61 2.51
C THR A 68 6.85 -4.46 1.58
N PHE A 69 6.04 -3.40 1.51
CA PHE A 69 6.25 -2.32 0.54
C PHE A 69 6.59 -0.98 1.20
N GLY A 70 6.61 -0.88 2.53
CA GLY A 70 6.90 0.37 3.22
C GLY A 70 5.82 1.43 3.03
N ILE A 71 4.59 1.03 2.66
CA ILE A 71 3.47 1.97 2.52
C ILE A 71 3.05 2.39 3.94
N PRO A 72 3.01 3.69 4.29
CA PRO A 72 2.56 4.13 5.61
C PRO A 72 1.16 3.60 5.93
N ALA A 73 1.00 2.96 7.09
CA ALA A 73 -0.27 2.36 7.47
C ALA A 73 -1.42 3.40 7.51
N GLU A 74 -1.11 4.63 7.91
CA GLU A 74 -2.06 5.75 7.93
C GLU A 74 -2.66 6.05 6.54
N SER A 75 -1.84 5.96 5.49
CA SER A 75 -2.29 6.12 4.10
C SER A 75 -3.18 4.98 3.63
N LEU A 76 -3.20 3.84 4.34
CA LEU A 76 -4.00 2.67 4.01
C LEU A 76 -5.30 2.55 4.83
N ILE A 77 -5.46 3.37 5.87
CA ILE A 77 -6.61 3.35 6.79
C ILE A 77 -7.65 4.39 6.41
N LYS A 78 -7.27 5.52 5.82
CA LYS A 78 -8.22 6.55 5.38
C LYS A 78 -9.20 5.92 4.40
N GLN A 79 -10.49 5.92 4.69
CA GLN A 79 -11.50 5.53 3.71
C GLN A 79 -12.03 6.82 3.10
N THR A 80 -12.10 6.88 1.76
CA THR A 80 -12.85 7.93 1.07
C THR A 80 -14.28 7.94 1.61
N ALA A 81 -14.75 9.10 2.06
CA ALA A 81 -16.14 9.32 2.47
C ALA A 81 -17.11 9.20 1.30
#